data_AF-A0A658K7V7-F1
#
_entry.id   AF-A0A658K7V7-F1
#
_cell.length_a   1.000
_cell.length_b   1.000
_cell.length_c   1.000
_cell.angle_alpha   90.00
_cell.angle_beta   90.00
_cell.angle_gamma   90.00
#
_symmetry.space_group_name_H-M   'P 1'
#
loop_
_entity.id
_entity.type
_entity.pdbx_description
1 polymer ?
#
loop_
_entity_poly.entity_id
_entity_poly.type
_entity_poly.pdbx_seq_one_letter_code
_entity_poly.pdbx_strand_id
1 'polypeptide(L)'
;MVEVRTPSGHSSSYPPHKHDRDNLPHESFLEETYYHQVNPPQGFVFQRVYTDDRSIDQAMAVENNDLVTVPKGYHPVSVPYGYESYYLNVMAGPTRAWQFHNDPQHSWLLDL
;
A
#
# COMPACT_ATOMS: atom_id res chain seq x y z
N MET A 1 11.52 2.18 6.82
CA MET A 1 11.21 3.31 5.94
C MET A 1 11.61 2.93 4.54
N VAL A 2 10.75 3.21 3.58
CA VAL A 2 11.02 3.09 2.14
C VAL A 2 10.31 4.24 1.44
N GLU A 3 10.83 4.69 0.32
CA GLU A 3 10.14 5.63 -0.56
C GLU A 3 9.89 4.98 -1.92
N VAL A 4 8.75 5.29 -2.52
CA VAL A 4 8.36 4.74 -3.82
C VAL A 4 7.89 5.86 -4.73
N ARG A 5 8.28 5.78 -6.01
CA ARG A 5 7.79 6.64 -7.08
C ARG A 5 7.00 5.78 -8.06
N THR A 6 5.75 6.17 -8.32
CA THR A 6 4.84 5.44 -9.19
C THR A 6 4.47 6.33 -10.37
N PRO A 7 4.87 5.97 -11.61
CA PRO A 7 4.58 6.76 -12.80
C PRO A 7 3.07 6.87 -13.09
N SER A 8 2.72 7.84 -13.93
CA SER A 8 1.36 8.04 -14.44
C SER A 8 0.77 6.78 -15.05
N GLY A 9 -0.40 6.36 -14.54
CA GLY A 9 -1.14 5.19 -15.01
C GLY A 9 -0.66 3.86 -14.43
N HIS A 10 0.39 3.84 -13.59
CA HIS A 10 0.90 2.62 -12.97
C HIS A 10 0.24 2.37 -11.61
N SER A 11 0.45 1.17 -11.08
CA SER A 11 0.07 0.80 -9.71
C SER A 11 1.29 0.31 -8.93
N SER A 12 1.27 0.51 -7.62
CA SER A 12 2.35 0.17 -6.69
C SER A 12 1.74 -0.32 -5.37
N SER A 13 2.60 -0.82 -4.47
CA SER A 13 2.17 -1.75 -3.41
C SER A 13 1.27 -2.86 -3.99
N TYR A 14 1.65 -3.31 -5.20
CA TYR A 14 0.89 -4.18 -6.10
C TYR A 14 1.85 -5.23 -6.72
N PRO A 15 1.49 -6.52 -6.80
CA PRO A 15 0.24 -7.15 -6.33
C PRO A 15 -0.06 -6.86 -4.85
N PRO A 16 -1.34 -6.78 -4.44
CA PRO A 16 -1.69 -6.36 -3.08
C PRO A 16 -1.04 -7.27 -2.06
N HIS A 17 -0.44 -6.69 -1.02
CA HIS A 17 0.17 -7.44 0.08
C HIS A 17 -0.21 -6.87 1.44
N LYS A 18 -0.01 -7.68 2.49
CA LYS A 18 -0.26 -7.30 3.88
C LYS A 18 0.87 -7.80 4.79
N HIS A 19 0.99 -7.19 5.95
CA HIS A 19 1.90 -7.56 7.03
C HIS A 19 1.22 -7.24 8.37
N ASP A 20 0.14 -7.96 8.64
CA ASP A 20 -0.81 -7.68 9.73
C ASP A 20 -0.94 -8.82 10.75
N ARG A 21 -0.04 -9.82 10.69
CA ARG A 21 0.00 -10.96 11.61
C ARG A 21 1.42 -11.18 12.12
N ASP A 22 1.55 -11.43 13.43
CA ASP A 22 2.81 -11.86 14.03
C ASP A 22 2.96 -13.39 13.84
N ASN A 23 3.41 -13.81 12.65
CA ASN A 23 3.43 -15.20 12.22
C ASN A 23 4.72 -15.53 11.42
N LEU A 24 5.87 -15.13 11.95
CA LEU A 24 7.16 -15.41 11.32
C LEU A 24 7.42 -16.93 11.25
N PRO A 25 8.01 -17.44 10.14
CA PRO A 25 8.63 -16.68 9.05
C PRO A 25 7.67 -16.26 7.92
N HIS A 26 6.38 -16.59 8.00
CA HIS A 26 5.43 -16.41 6.89
C HIS A 26 4.93 -14.98 6.74
N GLU A 27 4.80 -14.25 7.85
CA GLU A 27 4.33 -12.87 7.86
C GLU A 27 4.81 -12.17 9.14
N SER A 28 5.23 -10.92 9.03
CA SER A 28 5.51 -10.06 10.18
C SER A 28 4.36 -9.09 10.44
N PHE A 29 4.16 -8.70 11.70
CA PHE A 29 3.25 -7.61 12.05
C PHE A 29 3.99 -6.29 11.94
N LEU A 30 3.57 -5.44 11.01
CA LEU A 30 4.06 -4.07 10.84
C LEU A 30 2.86 -3.15 10.56
N GLU A 31 2.63 -2.17 11.42
CA GLU A 31 1.79 -1.03 11.07
C GLU A 31 2.52 -0.19 10.02
N GLU A 32 1.79 0.39 9.07
CA GLU A 32 2.38 1.21 8.01
C GLU A 32 1.63 2.53 7.82
N THR A 33 2.37 3.61 7.58
CA THR A 33 1.81 4.89 7.11
C THR A 33 2.35 5.23 5.72
N TYR A 34 1.54 5.94 4.94
CA TYR A 34 1.88 6.47 3.63
C TYR A 34 1.70 7.98 3.65
N TYR A 35 2.79 8.75 3.54
CA TYR A 35 2.71 10.18 3.24
C TYR A 35 2.82 10.38 1.73
N HIS A 36 1.78 10.89 1.09
CA HIS A 36 1.68 11.00 -0.36
C HIS A 36 2.08 12.38 -0.86
N GLN A 37 2.76 12.41 -2.01
CA GLN A 37 2.93 13.59 -2.84
C GLN A 37 2.51 13.25 -4.27
N VAL A 38 1.87 14.19 -4.94
CA VAL A 38 1.35 14.02 -6.30
C VAL A 38 1.82 15.17 -7.18
N ASN A 39 2.17 14.87 -8.43
CA ASN A 39 2.59 15.86 -9.42
C ASN A 39 1.79 15.70 -10.72
N PRO A 40 1.10 16.75 -11.23
CA PRO A 40 0.86 18.05 -10.60
C PRO A 40 0.08 17.99 -9.26
N PRO A 41 0.25 18.96 -8.35
CA PRO A 41 -0.21 18.86 -6.95
C PRO A 41 -1.73 18.91 -6.75
N GLN A 42 -2.51 19.30 -7.76
CA GLN A 42 -3.98 19.21 -7.74
C GLN A 42 -4.51 17.80 -8.06
N GLY A 43 -3.62 16.84 -8.31
CA GLY A 43 -3.99 15.46 -8.57
C GLY A 43 -4.32 14.66 -7.31
N PHE A 44 -4.58 13.38 -7.52
CA PHE A 44 -4.86 12.42 -6.46
C PHE A 44 -4.37 11.02 -6.88
N VAL A 45 -4.25 10.12 -5.92
CA VAL A 45 -4.13 8.67 -6.15
C VAL A 45 -5.30 7.94 -5.51
N PHE A 46 -5.61 6.73 -6.01
CA PHE A 46 -6.52 5.85 -5.29
C PHE A 46 -5.71 4.88 -4.43
N GLN A 47 -5.91 4.94 -3.13
CA GLN A 47 -5.42 3.90 -2.21
C GLN A 47 -6.61 3.13 -1.65
N ARG A 48 -6.55 1.81 -1.74
CA ARG A 48 -7.57 0.93 -1.13
C ARG A 48 -6.95 0.17 0.01
N VAL A 49 -7.54 0.21 1.20
CA VAL A 49 -7.15 -0.63 2.34
C VAL A 49 -8.26 -1.63 2.59
N TYR A 50 -7.96 -2.92 2.54
CA TYR A 50 -8.97 -3.97 2.72
C TYR A 50 -8.44 -5.26 3.37
N THR A 51 -9.31 -5.98 4.09
CA THR A 51 -9.00 -7.30 4.68
C THR A 51 -9.65 -8.44 3.91
N ASP A 52 -9.19 -9.67 4.13
CA ASP A 52 -9.78 -10.89 3.54
C ASP A 52 -11.30 -10.96 3.74
N ASP A 53 -11.75 -10.68 4.96
CA ASP A 53 -13.15 -10.71 5.40
C ASP A 53 -13.94 -9.44 5.09
N ARG A 54 -13.29 -8.42 4.51
CA ARG A 54 -13.88 -7.11 4.19
C ARG A 54 -14.42 -6.35 5.40
N SER A 55 -14.02 -6.71 6.62
CA SER A 55 -14.30 -5.91 7.82
C SER A 55 -13.67 -4.51 7.73
N ILE A 56 -12.57 -4.39 6.98
CA ILE A 56 -12.10 -3.14 6.40
C ILE A 56 -12.17 -3.32 4.88
N ASP A 57 -12.80 -2.35 4.20
CA ASP A 57 -12.73 -2.21 2.75
C ASP A 57 -13.03 -0.74 2.40
N GLN A 58 -11.97 0.07 2.31
CA GLN A 58 -12.07 1.50 2.08
C GLN A 58 -11.21 1.88 0.89
N ALA A 59 -11.81 2.54 -0.09
CA ALA A 59 -11.11 3.18 -1.19
C ALA A 59 -11.14 4.69 -0.98
N MET A 60 -9.98 5.33 -1.03
CA MET A 60 -9.80 6.75 -0.77
C MET A 60 -9.18 7.40 -2.00
N ALA A 61 -9.71 8.56 -2.40
CA ALA A 61 -8.97 9.51 -3.23
C ALA A 61 -8.05 10.29 -2.29
N VAL A 62 -6.74 10.09 -2.45
CA VAL A 62 -5.69 10.65 -1.59
C VAL A 62 -5.00 11.77 -2.34
N GLU A 63 -5.03 12.99 -1.81
CA GLU A 63 -4.51 14.19 -2.45
C GLU A 63 -3.04 14.45 -2.05
N ASN A 64 -2.45 15.47 -2.65
CA ASN A 64 -1.07 15.85 -2.38
C ASN A 64 -0.87 16.30 -0.91
N ASN A 65 0.13 15.72 -0.24
CA ASN A 65 0.46 15.89 1.18
C ASN A 65 -0.48 15.18 2.18
N ASP A 66 -1.40 14.34 1.71
CA ASP A 66 -2.22 13.53 2.60
C ASP A 66 -1.43 12.37 3.22
N LEU A 67 -1.92 11.90 4.36
CA LEU A 67 -1.41 10.72 5.05
C LEU A 67 -2.49 9.65 5.15
N VAL A 68 -2.14 8.41 4.78
CA VAL A 68 -2.98 7.23 4.99
C VAL A 68 -2.34 6.32 6.02
N THR A 69 -3.13 5.85 6.97
CA THR A 69 -2.72 4.82 7.93
C THR A 69 -3.25 3.46 7.49
N VAL A 70 -2.40 2.44 7.55
CA VAL A 70 -2.75 1.05 7.25
C VAL A 70 -2.58 0.23 8.53
N PRO A 71 -3.66 0.07 9.32
CA PRO A 71 -3.59 -0.70 10.56
C PRO A 71 -3.53 -2.22 10.32
N LYS A 72 -4.10 -2.69 9.19
CA LYS A 72 -4.07 -4.09 8.73
C LYS A 72 -4.59 -4.18 7.30
N GLY A 73 -4.42 -5.35 6.70
CA GLY A 73 -4.94 -5.68 5.38
C GLY A 73 -4.06 -5.25 4.21
N TYR A 74 -4.57 -5.52 3.02
CA TYR A 74 -3.98 -5.22 1.73
C TYR A 74 -4.15 -3.74 1.39
N HIS A 75 -3.12 -3.12 0.83
CA HIS A 75 -3.06 -1.66 0.68
C HIS A 75 -2.47 -1.17 -0.65
N PRO A 76 -2.98 -1.63 -1.82
CA PRO A 76 -2.48 -1.19 -3.12
C PRO A 76 -2.77 0.29 -3.41
N VAL A 77 -1.90 0.89 -4.22
CA VAL A 77 -2.03 2.26 -4.72
C VAL A 77 -2.13 2.24 -6.25
N SER A 78 -3.09 2.97 -6.80
CA SER A 78 -3.28 3.13 -8.24
C SER A 78 -3.23 4.62 -8.62
N VAL A 79 -2.40 4.95 -9.60
CA VAL A 79 -2.14 6.32 -10.03
C VAL A 79 -2.92 6.63 -11.30
N PRO A 80 -3.84 7.61 -11.29
CA PRO A 80 -4.54 8.02 -12.51
C PRO A 80 -3.57 8.54 -13.57
N TYR A 81 -3.93 8.38 -14.83
CA TYR A 81 -3.15 8.92 -15.95
C TYR A 81 -3.04 10.45 -15.86
N GLY A 82 -1.84 10.98 -16.10
CA GLY A 82 -1.53 12.41 -16.04
C GLY A 82 -0.95 12.88 -14.71
N TYR A 83 -0.88 12.02 -13.69
CA TYR A 83 -0.26 12.31 -12.40
C TYR A 83 0.87 11.36 -12.09
N GLU A 84 1.94 11.85 -11.49
CA GLU A 84 3.00 11.03 -10.90
C GLU A 84 2.81 11.00 -9.39
N SER A 85 3.05 9.84 -8.77
CA SER A 85 2.93 9.68 -7.32
C SER A 85 4.29 9.43 -6.69
N TYR A 86 4.51 10.02 -5.53
CA TYR A 86 5.54 9.67 -4.58
C TYR A 86 4.86 9.35 -3.26
N TYR A 87 5.34 8.34 -2.54
CA TYR A 87 4.99 8.21 -1.14
C TYR A 87 6.16 7.74 -0.30
N LEU A 88 6.17 8.22 0.94
CA LEU A 88 7.10 7.82 1.96
C LEU A 88 6.41 6.93 2.99
N ASN A 89 6.95 5.71 3.16
CA ASN A 89 6.45 4.74 4.11
C ASN A 89 7.25 4.71 5.40
N VAL A 90 6.54 4.64 6.52
CA VAL A 90 7.11 4.29 7.82
C VAL A 90 6.40 3.03 8.32
N MET A 91 7.20 2.01 8.66
CA MET A 91 6.72 0.73 9.18
C MET A 91 7.35 0.46 10.54
N ALA A 92 6.54 -0.04 11.47
CA ALA A 92 6.99 -0.44 12.80
C ALA A 92 6.17 -1.62 13.34
N GLY A 93 6.81 -2.47 14.14
CA GLY A 93 6.21 -3.62 14.79
C GLY A 93 7.15 -4.25 15.80
N PRO A 94 6.73 -5.32 16.50
CA PRO A 94 7.49 -5.93 17.58
C PRO A 94 8.83 -6.54 17.11
N THR A 95 8.89 -6.97 15.85
CA THR A 95 10.10 -7.52 15.23
C THR A 95 10.45 -6.71 13.98
N ARG A 96 11.71 -6.25 13.87
CA ARG A 96 12.22 -5.53 12.68
C ARG A 96 12.52 -6.50 11.54
N ALA A 97 11.48 -7.06 10.95
CA ALA A 97 11.54 -7.92 9.77
C ALA A 97 10.40 -7.54 8.81
N TRP A 98 10.70 -7.41 7.52
CA TRP A 98 9.69 -7.15 6.48
C TRP A 98 9.40 -8.47 5.75
N GLN A 99 8.39 -9.19 6.23
CA GLN A 99 7.87 -10.42 5.63
C GLN A 99 6.40 -10.20 5.35
N PHE A 100 6.06 -9.90 4.10
CA PHE A 100 4.68 -9.62 3.69
C PHE A 100 4.04 -10.85 3.02
N HIS A 101 2.72 -10.88 3.04
CA HIS A 101 1.91 -11.89 2.40
C HIS A 101 1.09 -11.27 1.26
N ASN A 102 1.29 -11.75 0.04
CA ASN A 102 0.49 -11.31 -1.12
C ASN A 102 -0.94 -11.83 -1.01
N ASP A 103 -1.90 -11.09 -1.57
CA ASP A 103 -3.29 -11.54 -1.68
C ASP A 103 -3.36 -12.79 -2.59
N PRO A 104 -3.79 -13.96 -2.06
CA PRO A 104 -3.86 -15.17 -2.84
C PRO A 104 -4.77 -15.07 -4.08
N GLN A 105 -5.77 -14.18 -4.08
CA GLN A 105 -6.65 -13.98 -5.24
C GLN A 105 -5.94 -13.28 -6.40
N HIS A 106 -4.80 -12.64 -6.11
CA HIS A 106 -4.00 -11.87 -7.06
C HIS A 106 -2.63 -12.51 -7.33
N SER A 107 -2.38 -13.73 -6.84
CA SER A 107 -1.07 -14.40 -6.97
C SER A 107 -0.66 -14.67 -8.42
N TRP A 108 -1.64 -14.86 -9.31
CA TRP A 108 -1.42 -15.08 -10.75
C TRP A 108 -0.68 -13.94 -11.45
N LEU A 109 -0.67 -12.73 -10.87
CA LEU A 109 0.07 -11.59 -11.40
C LEU A 109 1.59 -11.75 -11.28
N LEU A 110 2.07 -12.61 -10.38
CA LEU A 110 3.50 -12.86 -10.18
C LEU A 110 4.10 -13.72 -11.30
N ASP A 111 3.25 -14.35 -12.11
CA ASP A 111 3.63 -15.21 -13.23
C ASP A 111 3.46 -14.51 -14.60
N LEU A 112 3.10 -13.21 -14.60
CA LEU A 112 3.01 -12.37 -15.82
C LEU A 112 4.40 -11.88 -16.26
#